data_AF-A0A517RJD3-F1
#
_entry.id   AF-A0A517RJD3-F1
#
_cell.length_a   1.000
_cell.length_b   1.000
_cell.length_c   1.000
_cell.angle_alpha   90.00
_cell.angle_beta   90.00
_cell.angle_gamma   90.00
#
_symmetry.space_group_name_H-M   'P 1'
#
loop_
_entity.id
_entity.type
_entity.pdbx_description
1 polymer ?
#
loop_
_entity_poly.entity_id
_entity_poly.type
_entity_poly.pdbx_seq_one_letter_code
_entity_poly.pdbx_strand_id
1 'polypeptide(L)'
;MNSTAEKKLDPDQINVILATDCGSTTTKAILIEKKNGEYRQTFRGEAPTTVEEPAADVTVGVVNAVTEVGELAGRKLIDENGEIIRPAQGDTGCDIYISTSSAGGGLQMMVAGVVREMSAASAKRAALGAGAIVMDTICSNDKRLPHEQIQRIRELRPDMILLAGGTDGGTQKHVVELAELIAPAKPQPRFGGTYKMPIIYAGNQEAKELVEEAFDEDVKLTTVANVRPVLEQENLAPARDAIHDLFLEHVMAHAPGYNKLISWADAPIMPTPGAVGNILQTIAERQGINALGVDIGGATTDVFSVFDGTFNRTVSANLGMSYSISNVCASATLPMILRWVHLEMDPRELQNRIKNKMIRPTTIPQTKEGLVFEQAVAREALRLAYIQHKEFATTLKGVQQQRTVGDTFSQVSSGQSIVDNMKLNLLVGSGGVLSHAPNMNQTAAMMVDAFEPEGMTVLAKDSIFMMPHLGVLAQVHPHAALQVFERDCLIYLGTCIAPRGFYRSGRTCFQYQISGNSLNETGEMVCGEMKLFPLGYDESATVIVEPRRGYDFGAGSGKRMEFEARGGTVGLILDARGRPLMVPADEQNHLAELTSWVEEMKLYPETHVMAQR
;
A
#
# COMPACT_ATOMS: atom_id res chain seq x y z
N MET A 1 -16.13 -31.03 -9.95
CA MET A 1 -16.96 -30.74 -11.13
C MET A 1 -17.96 -29.68 -10.74
N ASN A 2 -17.70 -28.43 -11.11
CA ASN A 2 -18.67 -27.34 -11.21
C ASN A 2 -18.14 -26.43 -12.33
N SER A 3 -18.54 -26.72 -13.57
CA SER A 3 -18.25 -25.83 -14.70
C SER A 3 -19.28 -24.69 -14.66
N THR A 4 -18.96 -23.61 -13.96
CA THR A 4 -19.55 -22.31 -14.29
C THR A 4 -19.11 -22.00 -15.72
N ALA A 5 -20.06 -22.08 -16.66
CA ALA A 5 -19.82 -21.61 -18.02
C ALA A 5 -19.42 -20.14 -17.92
N GLU A 6 -18.17 -19.81 -18.25
CA GLU A 6 -17.73 -18.42 -18.40
C GLU A 6 -18.67 -17.75 -19.40
N LYS A 7 -19.55 -16.87 -18.91
CA LYS A 7 -20.27 -15.92 -19.76
C LYS A 7 -19.18 -15.10 -20.44
N LYS A 8 -18.89 -15.39 -21.71
CA LYS A 8 -18.06 -14.52 -22.54
C LYS A 8 -18.80 -13.20 -22.70
N LEU A 9 -18.45 -12.24 -21.85
CA LEU A 9 -18.88 -10.85 -21.96
C LEU A 9 -18.31 -10.30 -23.26
N ASP A 10 -19.15 -9.68 -24.08
CA ASP A 10 -18.73 -8.94 -25.26
C ASP A 10 -18.42 -7.49 -24.84
N PRO A 11 -17.14 -7.06 -24.80
CA PRO A 11 -16.78 -5.72 -24.33
C PRO A 11 -17.49 -4.61 -25.10
N ASP A 12 -17.79 -4.83 -26.39
CA ASP A 12 -18.41 -3.81 -27.24
C ASP A 12 -19.87 -3.51 -26.86
N GLN A 13 -20.51 -4.39 -26.09
CA GLN A 13 -21.90 -4.24 -25.62
C GLN A 13 -22.00 -3.61 -24.23
N ILE A 14 -20.88 -3.39 -23.53
CA ILE A 14 -20.86 -2.88 -22.16
C ILE A 14 -20.88 -1.36 -22.19
N ASN A 15 -21.97 -0.73 -21.75
CA ASN A 15 -22.08 0.72 -21.66
C ASN A 15 -22.19 1.23 -20.23
N VAL A 16 -22.72 0.41 -19.31
CA VAL A 16 -22.92 0.74 -17.90
C VAL A 16 -22.22 -0.29 -17.03
N ILE A 17 -21.17 0.13 -16.34
CA ILE A 17 -20.37 -0.71 -15.46
C ILE A 17 -20.61 -0.26 -14.02
N LEU A 18 -21.04 -1.19 -13.17
CA LEU A 18 -21.08 -0.99 -11.73
C LEU A 18 -19.89 -1.72 -11.10
N ALA A 19 -19.09 -0.99 -10.33
CA ALA A 19 -17.94 -1.56 -9.64
C ALA A 19 -18.00 -1.25 -8.15
N THR A 20 -17.66 -2.23 -7.31
CA THR A 20 -17.55 -2.04 -5.86
C THR A 20 -16.20 -2.44 -5.32
N ASP A 21 -15.80 -1.82 -4.21
CA ASP A 21 -14.64 -2.21 -3.40
C ASP A 21 -15.09 -2.34 -1.95
N CYS A 22 -15.07 -3.56 -1.43
CA CYS A 22 -15.42 -3.86 -0.05
C CYS A 22 -14.16 -3.74 0.83
N GLY A 23 -13.88 -2.52 1.32
CA GLY A 23 -12.75 -2.25 2.20
C GLY A 23 -12.92 -2.81 3.62
N SER A 24 -11.94 -2.59 4.51
CA SER A 24 -12.06 -2.99 5.92
C SER A 24 -13.03 -2.13 6.73
N THR A 25 -13.33 -0.92 6.26
CA THR A 25 -14.07 0.11 7.01
C THR A 25 -15.23 0.67 6.20
N THR A 26 -15.00 0.94 4.92
CA THR A 26 -16.05 1.42 4.00
C THR A 26 -16.06 0.61 2.72
N THR A 27 -17.28 0.31 2.26
CA THR A 27 -17.57 -0.22 0.94
C THR A 27 -17.84 0.94 -0.01
N LYS A 28 -17.16 0.97 -1.14
CA LYS A 28 -17.27 2.04 -2.14
C LYS A 28 -17.86 1.48 -3.41
N ALA A 29 -18.79 2.22 -4.01
CA ALA A 29 -19.40 1.90 -5.29
C ALA A 29 -19.12 3.03 -6.28
N ILE A 30 -18.77 2.68 -7.52
CA ILE A 30 -18.67 3.64 -8.63
C ILE A 30 -19.49 3.15 -9.82
N LEU A 31 -20.11 4.12 -10.50
CA LEU A 31 -20.74 3.93 -11.80
C LEU A 31 -19.84 4.48 -12.89
N ILE A 32 -19.53 3.64 -13.87
CA ILE A 32 -18.78 4.02 -15.06
C ILE A 32 -19.73 3.87 -16.26
N GLU A 33 -19.88 4.94 -17.02
CA GLU A 33 -20.79 4.98 -18.17
C GLU A 33 -20.06 5.40 -19.44
N LYS A 34 -20.42 4.80 -20.56
CA LYS A 34 -20.01 5.26 -21.89
C LYS A 34 -20.83 6.47 -22.30
N LYS A 35 -20.22 7.66 -22.28
CA LYS A 35 -20.82 8.92 -22.72
C LYS A 35 -20.05 9.46 -23.91
N ASN A 36 -20.75 9.80 -24.99
CA ASN A 36 -20.15 10.31 -26.23
C ASN A 36 -19.02 9.43 -26.81
N GLY A 37 -19.14 8.10 -26.65
CA GLY A 37 -18.14 7.13 -27.14
C GLY A 37 -17.00 6.84 -26.18
N GLU A 38 -16.97 7.47 -25.00
CA GLU A 38 -15.87 7.36 -24.04
C GLU A 38 -16.39 6.97 -22.64
N TYR A 39 -15.66 6.14 -21.92
CA TYR A 39 -16.01 5.76 -20.55
C TYR A 39 -15.57 6.85 -19.57
N ARG A 40 -16.49 7.24 -18.67
CA ARG A 40 -16.23 8.16 -17.57
C ARG A 40 -16.79 7.59 -16.28
N GLN A 41 -16.13 7.88 -15.17
CA GLN A 41 -16.79 7.74 -13.87
C GLN A 41 -17.85 8.85 -13.74
N THR A 42 -19.08 8.48 -13.39
CA THR A 42 -20.21 9.43 -13.38
C THR A 42 -20.80 9.63 -12.00
N PHE A 43 -21.01 8.56 -11.24
CA PHE A 43 -21.56 8.61 -9.88
C PHE A 43 -20.77 7.71 -8.94
N ARG A 44 -20.84 8.03 -7.65
CA ARG A 44 -20.16 7.30 -6.58
C ARG A 44 -21.05 7.24 -5.35
N GLY A 45 -20.84 6.22 -4.53
CA GLY A 45 -21.48 6.06 -3.24
C GLY A 45 -20.56 5.32 -2.29
N GLU A 46 -20.75 5.53 -1.00
CA GLU A 46 -19.98 4.88 0.05
C GLU A 46 -20.87 4.54 1.24
N ALA A 47 -20.61 3.37 1.83
CA ALA A 47 -21.28 2.94 3.04
C ALA A 47 -20.30 2.25 3.99
N PRO A 48 -20.56 2.21 5.30
CA PRO A 48 -19.80 1.36 6.20
C PRO A 48 -19.79 -0.10 5.73
N THR A 49 -18.65 -0.77 5.81
CA THR A 49 -18.55 -2.21 5.53
C THR A 49 -19.20 -2.99 6.67
N THR A 50 -19.99 -4.00 6.34
CA THR A 50 -20.89 -4.71 7.25
C THR A 50 -20.47 -6.16 7.54
N VAL A 51 -19.16 -6.43 7.59
CA VAL A 51 -18.63 -7.78 7.94
C VAL A 51 -18.66 -8.09 9.43
N GLU A 52 -18.94 -7.10 10.28
CA GLU A 52 -19.09 -7.24 11.72
C GLU A 52 -20.58 -7.25 12.13
N GLU A 53 -20.86 -7.76 13.33
CA GLU A 53 -22.18 -7.64 13.98
C GLU A 53 -22.59 -6.16 14.10
N PRO A 54 -23.89 -5.82 13.96
CA PRO A 54 -25.04 -6.72 13.94
C PRO A 54 -25.44 -7.26 12.56
N ALA A 55 -24.76 -6.83 11.50
CA ALA A 55 -25.12 -7.24 10.14
C ALA A 55 -24.47 -8.58 9.77
N ALA A 56 -23.16 -8.72 10.02
CA ALA A 56 -22.37 -9.88 9.64
C ALA A 56 -22.70 -10.37 8.20
N ASP A 57 -22.74 -9.44 7.25
CA ASP A 57 -22.95 -9.69 5.82
C ASP A 57 -22.40 -8.52 5.01
N VAL A 58 -21.29 -8.72 4.30
CA VAL A 58 -20.65 -7.70 3.45
C VAL A 58 -21.59 -7.13 2.37
N THR A 59 -22.58 -7.91 1.92
CA THR A 59 -23.49 -7.49 0.85
C THR A 59 -24.44 -6.38 1.27
N VAL A 60 -24.70 -6.22 2.58
CA VAL A 60 -25.51 -5.10 3.09
C VAL A 60 -24.81 -3.77 2.82
N GLY A 61 -23.50 -3.66 3.11
CA GLY A 61 -22.70 -2.49 2.79
C GLY A 61 -22.61 -2.23 1.29
N VAL A 62 -22.55 -3.28 0.47
CA VAL A 62 -22.63 -3.17 -1.00
C VAL A 62 -23.96 -2.57 -1.44
N VAL A 63 -25.08 -3.12 -0.97
CA VAL A 63 -26.42 -2.63 -1.30
C VAL A 63 -26.57 -1.16 -0.91
N ASN A 64 -26.11 -0.78 0.28
CA ASN A 64 -26.18 0.61 0.73
C ASN A 64 -25.38 1.56 -0.18
N ALA A 65 -24.13 1.22 -0.50
CA ALA A 65 -23.28 2.04 -1.36
C ALA A 65 -23.84 2.13 -2.80
N VAL A 66 -24.37 1.02 -3.33
CA VAL A 66 -24.98 0.97 -4.67
C VAL A 66 -26.32 1.72 -4.70
N THR A 67 -27.08 1.70 -3.60
CA THR A 67 -28.34 2.46 -3.49
C THR A 67 -28.07 3.95 -3.59
N GLU A 68 -27.07 4.46 -2.87
CA GLU A 68 -26.65 5.87 -2.98
C GLU A 68 -26.25 6.23 -4.42
N VAL A 69 -25.47 5.38 -5.10
CA VAL A 69 -25.14 5.56 -6.53
C VAL A 69 -26.41 5.62 -7.38
N GLY A 70 -27.37 4.73 -7.14
CA GLY A 70 -28.62 4.66 -7.89
C GLY A 70 -29.49 5.91 -7.71
N GLU A 71 -29.61 6.40 -6.47
CA GLU A 71 -30.33 7.63 -6.14
C GLU A 71 -29.69 8.85 -6.82
N LEU A 72 -28.37 8.99 -6.75
CA LEU A 72 -27.63 10.08 -7.39
C LEU A 72 -27.70 10.03 -8.92
N ALA A 73 -27.66 8.82 -9.49
CA ALA A 73 -27.72 8.61 -10.94
C ALA A 73 -29.14 8.70 -11.50
N GLY A 74 -30.18 8.69 -10.66
CA GLY A 74 -31.55 8.49 -11.10
C GLY A 74 -31.77 7.12 -11.76
N ARG A 75 -30.98 6.11 -11.38
CA ARG A 75 -30.94 4.77 -11.99
C ARG A 75 -31.29 3.72 -10.94
N LYS A 76 -32.26 2.84 -11.23
CA LYS A 76 -32.59 1.72 -10.34
C LYS A 76 -31.54 0.61 -10.49
N LEU A 77 -30.61 0.49 -9.53
CA LEU A 77 -29.53 -0.51 -9.56
C LEU A 77 -29.80 -1.76 -8.74
N ILE A 78 -30.66 -1.66 -7.72
CA ILE A 78 -31.00 -2.75 -6.79
C ILE A 78 -32.48 -3.13 -6.96
N ASP A 79 -32.78 -4.44 -6.94
CA ASP A 79 -34.14 -4.97 -6.99
C ASP A 79 -34.81 -5.06 -5.60
N GLU A 80 -36.03 -5.58 -5.54
CA GLU A 80 -36.79 -5.71 -4.28
C GLU A 80 -36.17 -6.73 -3.31
N ASN A 81 -35.31 -7.63 -3.80
CA ASN A 81 -34.62 -8.64 -3.01
C ASN A 81 -33.23 -8.16 -2.53
N GLY A 82 -32.83 -6.94 -2.90
CA GLY A 82 -31.50 -6.42 -2.58
C GLY A 82 -30.40 -6.91 -3.52
N GLU A 83 -30.73 -7.39 -4.72
CA GLU A 83 -29.77 -7.87 -5.72
C GLU A 83 -29.52 -6.84 -6.82
N ILE A 84 -28.34 -6.93 -7.45
CA ILE A 84 -27.93 -6.02 -8.52
C ILE A 84 -28.63 -6.39 -9.83
N ILE A 85 -29.40 -5.43 -10.36
CA ILE A 85 -30.17 -5.61 -11.59
C ILE A 85 -29.25 -5.60 -12.82
N ARG A 86 -29.35 -6.64 -13.65
CA ARG A 86 -28.60 -6.80 -14.92
C ARG A 86 -29.47 -7.50 -15.98
N PRO A 87 -29.29 -7.22 -17.29
CA PRO A 87 -28.41 -6.18 -17.87
C PRO A 87 -29.02 -4.77 -17.74
N ALA A 88 -28.35 -3.74 -18.24
CA ALA A 88 -28.88 -2.37 -18.22
C ALA A 88 -30.02 -2.21 -19.24
N GLN A 89 -31.11 -1.55 -18.84
CA GLN A 89 -32.24 -1.16 -19.69
C GLN A 89 -32.72 0.24 -19.31
N GLY A 90 -32.46 1.22 -20.18
CA GLY A 90 -32.74 2.63 -19.87
C GLY A 90 -32.08 3.05 -18.55
N ASP A 91 -32.88 3.56 -17.62
CA ASP A 91 -32.45 3.99 -16.28
C ASP A 91 -32.54 2.86 -15.23
N THR A 92 -32.43 1.60 -15.65
CA THR A 92 -32.45 0.43 -14.75
C THR A 92 -31.25 -0.49 -15.02
N GLY A 93 -30.64 -1.01 -13.96
CA GLY A 93 -29.56 -2.01 -13.99
C GLY A 93 -28.20 -1.53 -14.50
N CYS A 94 -27.23 -2.44 -14.54
CA CYS A 94 -25.93 -2.28 -15.20
C CYS A 94 -25.68 -3.45 -16.17
N ASP A 95 -24.74 -3.31 -17.10
CA ASP A 95 -24.38 -4.39 -18.04
C ASP A 95 -23.46 -5.41 -17.39
N ILE A 96 -22.59 -4.94 -16.49
CA ILE A 96 -21.65 -5.76 -15.74
C ILE A 96 -21.53 -5.25 -14.31
N TYR A 97 -21.41 -6.18 -13.37
CA TYR A 97 -21.04 -5.91 -12.00
C TYR A 97 -19.70 -6.58 -11.65
N ILE A 98 -18.74 -5.77 -11.21
CA ILE A 98 -17.43 -6.25 -10.74
C ILE A 98 -17.18 -5.80 -9.30
N SER A 99 -16.36 -6.55 -8.57
CA SER A 99 -16.08 -6.25 -7.18
C SER A 99 -14.64 -6.59 -6.78
N THR A 100 -14.06 -5.77 -5.92
CA THR A 100 -12.88 -6.10 -5.11
C THR A 100 -13.26 -6.24 -3.64
N SER A 101 -12.46 -6.97 -2.88
CA SER A 101 -12.67 -7.07 -1.44
C SER A 101 -11.36 -7.19 -0.65
N SER A 102 -11.31 -6.46 0.47
CA SER A 102 -10.45 -6.72 1.62
C SER A 102 -11.27 -6.92 2.90
N ALA A 103 -12.60 -7.00 2.79
CA ALA A 103 -13.54 -7.16 3.89
C ALA A 103 -13.54 -8.62 4.36
N GLY A 104 -12.98 -8.89 5.54
CA GLY A 104 -12.70 -10.22 6.08
C GLY A 104 -11.37 -10.30 6.83
N GLY A 105 -10.57 -9.23 6.79
CA GLY A 105 -9.30 -9.11 7.47
C GLY A 105 -8.14 -9.59 6.60
N GLY A 106 -6.96 -9.00 6.80
CA GLY A 106 -5.76 -9.42 6.08
C GLY A 106 -5.38 -10.86 6.44
N LEU A 107 -4.84 -11.59 5.47
CA LEU A 107 -4.34 -12.95 5.63
C LEU A 107 -3.28 -13.00 6.73
N GLN A 108 -3.56 -13.60 7.88
CA GLN A 108 -2.57 -13.72 8.95
C GLN A 108 -1.90 -15.08 8.90
N MET A 109 -0.59 -15.09 8.77
CA MET A 109 0.15 -16.34 8.66
C MET A 109 1.43 -16.34 9.48
N MET A 110 1.92 -17.54 9.73
CA MET A 110 3.26 -17.74 10.25
C MET A 110 4.19 -18.31 9.17
N VAL A 111 5.47 -18.03 9.34
CA VAL A 111 6.52 -18.59 8.49
C VAL A 111 7.44 -19.45 9.35
N ALA A 112 7.73 -20.66 8.89
CA ALA A 112 8.73 -21.54 9.47
C ALA A 112 9.85 -21.76 8.44
N GLY A 113 11.10 -21.55 8.85
CA GLY A 113 12.25 -21.67 7.95
C GLY A 113 13.50 -22.14 8.66
N VAL A 114 14.23 -23.12 8.10
CA VAL A 114 15.41 -23.72 8.75
C VAL A 114 16.42 -22.69 9.24
N VAL A 115 16.83 -21.75 8.37
CA VAL A 115 17.74 -20.65 8.71
C VAL A 115 17.01 -19.32 8.58
N ARG A 116 17.05 -18.51 9.65
CA ARG A 116 16.39 -17.19 9.73
C ARG A 116 16.76 -16.26 8.59
N GLU A 117 18.05 -16.13 8.29
CA GLU A 117 18.59 -15.19 7.30
C GLU A 117 18.48 -15.69 5.85
N MET A 118 18.06 -16.94 5.62
CA MET A 118 18.01 -17.56 4.29
C MET A 118 16.62 -18.11 3.95
N SER A 119 16.31 -19.35 4.32
CA SER A 119 15.05 -20.01 3.97
C SER A 119 13.84 -19.29 4.57
N ALA A 120 13.94 -18.89 5.85
CA ALA A 120 12.87 -18.15 6.51
C ALA A 120 12.69 -16.75 5.89
N ALA A 121 13.78 -16.07 5.54
CA ALA A 121 13.73 -14.77 4.87
C ALA A 121 13.15 -14.86 3.44
N SER A 122 13.38 -15.96 2.72
CA SER A 122 12.80 -16.22 1.39
C SER A 122 11.30 -16.51 1.51
N ALA A 123 10.91 -17.39 2.43
CA ALA A 123 9.51 -17.68 2.72
C ALA A 123 8.74 -16.45 3.23
N LYS A 124 9.36 -15.63 4.10
CA LYS A 124 8.78 -14.36 4.58
C LYS A 124 8.55 -13.38 3.44
N ARG A 125 9.46 -13.29 2.46
CA ARG A 125 9.25 -12.45 1.26
C ARG A 125 8.16 -13.00 0.35
N ALA A 126 8.06 -14.32 0.17
CA ALA A 126 6.94 -14.93 -0.58
C ALA A 126 5.59 -14.62 0.09
N ALA A 127 5.49 -14.79 1.40
CA ALA A 127 4.32 -14.48 2.21
C ALA A 127 3.90 -13.00 2.10
N LEU A 128 4.83 -12.08 2.34
CA LEU A 128 4.56 -10.65 2.26
C LEU A 128 4.18 -10.21 0.84
N GLY A 129 4.86 -10.77 -0.18
CA GLY A 129 4.55 -10.53 -1.59
C GLY A 129 3.17 -11.07 -2.00
N ALA A 130 2.66 -12.11 -1.33
CA ALA A 130 1.31 -12.61 -1.51
C ALA A 130 0.24 -11.71 -0.87
N GLY A 131 0.65 -10.74 -0.06
CA GLY A 131 -0.24 -9.88 0.69
C GLY A 131 -0.47 -10.30 2.14
N ALA A 132 0.32 -11.25 2.65
CA ALA A 132 0.10 -11.81 3.97
C ALA A 132 0.71 -10.95 5.09
N ILE A 133 0.03 -10.95 6.23
CA ILE A 133 0.48 -10.46 7.51
C ILE A 133 1.29 -11.57 8.17
N VAL A 134 2.62 -11.48 8.13
CA VAL A 134 3.50 -12.43 8.82
C VAL A 134 3.55 -12.11 10.31
N MET A 135 2.83 -12.88 11.12
CA MET A 135 2.69 -12.65 12.57
C MET A 135 3.98 -12.94 13.34
N ASP A 136 4.67 -14.02 12.96
CA ASP A 136 5.92 -14.46 13.58
C ASP A 136 6.70 -15.34 12.60
N THR A 137 7.98 -15.56 12.88
CA THR A 137 8.86 -16.44 12.12
C THR A 137 9.59 -17.40 13.05
N ILE A 138 9.34 -18.69 12.86
CA ILE A 138 9.99 -19.79 13.58
C ILE A 138 11.16 -20.32 12.76
N CYS A 139 12.29 -20.61 13.41
CA CYS A 139 13.46 -21.15 12.75
C CYS A 139 14.12 -22.25 13.57
N SER A 140 14.92 -23.12 12.93
CA SER A 140 15.71 -24.12 13.67
C SER A 140 16.75 -23.45 14.57
N ASN A 141 17.23 -22.25 14.20
CA ASN A 141 18.11 -21.41 14.99
C ASN A 141 17.36 -20.34 15.82
N ASP A 142 16.11 -20.59 16.20
CA ASP A 142 15.37 -19.69 17.10
C ASP A 142 15.99 -19.69 18.51
N LYS A 143 15.91 -18.53 19.18
CA LYS A 143 16.42 -18.38 20.56
C LYS A 143 15.45 -18.92 21.60
N ARG A 144 14.17 -19.06 21.23
CA ARG A 144 13.09 -19.57 22.08
C ARG A 144 13.18 -21.08 22.21
N LEU A 145 12.81 -21.61 23.37
CA LEU A 145 12.71 -23.05 23.60
C LEU A 145 11.54 -23.64 22.81
N PRO A 146 11.56 -24.94 22.43
CA PRO A 146 10.51 -25.55 21.61
C PRO A 146 9.08 -25.39 22.16
N HIS A 147 8.90 -25.50 23.48
CA HIS A 147 7.58 -25.32 24.10
C HIS A 147 7.06 -23.87 24.01
N GLU A 148 7.95 -22.88 24.05
CA GLU A 148 7.60 -21.47 23.86
C GLU A 148 7.18 -21.20 22.41
N GLN A 149 7.85 -21.84 21.44
CA GLN A 149 7.50 -21.77 20.03
C GLN A 149 6.11 -22.39 19.76
N ILE A 150 5.84 -23.55 20.34
CA ILE A 150 4.51 -24.22 20.26
C ILE A 150 3.43 -23.36 20.90
N GLN A 151 3.69 -22.79 22.09
CA GLN A 151 2.76 -21.90 22.75
C GLN A 151 2.48 -20.66 21.89
N ARG A 152 3.51 -20.10 21.27
CA ARG A 152 3.39 -18.94 20.38
C ARG A 152 2.47 -19.22 19.18
N ILE A 153 2.62 -20.38 18.53
CA ILE A 153 1.71 -20.82 17.46
C ILE A 153 0.25 -20.80 17.93
N ARG A 154 0.00 -21.34 19.14
CA ARG A 154 -1.35 -21.46 19.71
C ARG A 154 -1.95 -20.12 20.12
N GLU A 155 -1.13 -19.21 20.63
CA GLU A 155 -1.54 -17.86 21.03
C GLU A 155 -1.87 -16.98 19.83
N LEU A 156 -1.07 -17.07 18.76
CA LEU A 156 -1.23 -16.23 17.57
C LEU A 156 -2.42 -16.65 16.71
N ARG A 157 -2.78 -17.95 16.69
CA ARG A 157 -3.87 -18.50 15.85
C ARG A 157 -3.79 -18.02 14.39
N PRO A 158 -2.71 -18.37 13.66
CA PRO A 158 -2.59 -17.99 12.25
C PRO A 158 -3.68 -18.66 11.41
N ASP A 159 -4.02 -18.07 10.26
CA ASP A 159 -4.91 -18.68 9.27
C ASP A 159 -4.21 -19.76 8.44
N MET A 160 -2.87 -19.67 8.32
CA MET A 160 -2.05 -20.65 7.62
C MET A 160 -0.58 -20.58 8.06
N ILE A 161 0.20 -21.61 7.73
CA ILE A 161 1.64 -21.65 7.97
C ILE A 161 2.39 -21.96 6.67
N LEU A 162 3.43 -21.18 6.34
CA LEU A 162 4.38 -21.51 5.27
C LEU A 162 5.64 -22.13 5.87
N LEU A 163 5.86 -23.40 5.60
CA LEU A 163 7.05 -24.16 5.98
C LEU A 163 8.02 -24.24 4.79
N ALA A 164 9.22 -23.70 4.97
CA ALA A 164 10.29 -23.73 3.99
C ALA A 164 11.61 -24.21 4.60
N GLY A 165 12.53 -24.68 3.78
CA GLY A 165 13.86 -25.04 4.24
C GLY A 165 14.49 -26.22 3.52
N GLY A 166 15.82 -26.25 3.57
CA GLY A 166 16.63 -27.15 2.74
C GLY A 166 16.69 -26.68 1.29
N THR A 167 17.87 -26.77 0.68
CA THR A 167 18.00 -26.71 -0.79
C THR A 167 17.59 -28.05 -1.38
N ASP A 168 17.18 -28.08 -2.64
CA ASP A 168 16.91 -29.33 -3.36
C ASP A 168 18.21 -30.14 -3.49
N GLY A 169 18.15 -31.45 -3.20
CA GLY A 169 19.33 -32.32 -3.07
C GLY A 169 20.17 -32.09 -1.80
N GLY A 170 19.73 -31.23 -0.88
CA GLY A 170 20.38 -30.94 0.41
C GLY A 170 19.89 -31.82 1.58
N THR A 171 20.14 -31.35 2.80
CA THR A 171 19.74 -32.04 4.04
C THR A 171 18.23 -31.93 4.28
N GLN A 172 17.55 -33.06 4.43
CA GLN A 172 16.12 -33.16 4.76
C GLN A 172 15.83 -32.96 6.27
N LYS A 173 16.77 -33.37 7.13
CA LYS A 173 16.60 -33.44 8.58
C LYS A 173 15.97 -32.19 9.22
N HIS A 174 16.52 -31.01 8.96
CA HIS A 174 16.12 -29.80 9.67
C HIS A 174 14.73 -29.29 9.29
N VAL A 175 14.28 -29.53 8.06
CA VAL A 175 12.94 -29.12 7.65
C VAL A 175 11.86 -30.08 8.18
N VAL A 176 12.21 -31.37 8.31
CA VAL A 176 11.37 -32.37 8.99
C VAL A 176 11.26 -32.06 10.49
N GLU A 177 12.37 -31.75 11.17
CA GLU A 177 12.35 -31.33 12.59
C GLU A 177 11.43 -30.12 12.84
N LEU A 178 11.35 -29.18 11.89
CA LEU A 178 10.43 -28.05 11.96
C LEU A 178 8.97 -28.48 11.77
N ALA A 179 8.68 -29.42 10.88
CA ALA A 179 7.34 -29.97 10.71
C ALA A 179 6.87 -30.67 12.00
N GLU A 180 7.73 -31.49 12.60
CA GLU A 180 7.48 -32.18 13.88
C GLU A 180 7.29 -31.21 15.05
N LEU A 181 7.87 -30.00 14.99
CA LEU A 181 7.63 -28.95 15.99
C LEU A 181 6.25 -28.29 15.82
N ILE A 182 5.78 -28.13 14.58
CA ILE A 182 4.51 -27.46 14.27
C ILE A 182 3.32 -28.38 14.52
N ALA A 183 3.42 -29.66 14.17
CA ALA A 183 2.31 -30.62 14.26
C ALA A 183 1.63 -30.68 15.66
N PRO A 184 2.38 -30.72 16.78
CA PRO A 184 1.78 -30.76 18.13
C PRO A 184 1.05 -29.47 18.53
N ALA A 185 1.29 -28.35 17.84
CA ALA A 185 0.67 -27.08 18.18
C ALA A 185 -0.83 -27.06 17.89
N LYS A 186 -1.34 -27.96 17.01
CA LYS A 186 -2.75 -28.01 16.56
C LYS A 186 -3.36 -26.61 16.41
N PRO A 187 -2.75 -25.73 15.60
CA PRO A 187 -3.24 -24.37 15.47
C PRO A 187 -4.67 -24.40 14.91
N GLN A 188 -5.53 -23.53 15.42
CA GLN A 188 -6.88 -23.37 14.92
C GLN A 188 -6.96 -22.07 14.14
N PRO A 189 -7.56 -22.07 12.92
CA PRO A 189 -7.73 -20.85 12.14
C PRO A 189 -8.66 -19.87 12.87
N ARG A 190 -8.55 -18.58 12.56
CA ARG A 190 -9.36 -17.52 13.18
C ARG A 190 -10.84 -17.66 12.87
N PHE A 191 -11.17 -18.16 11.68
CA PHE A 191 -12.54 -18.35 11.20
C PHE A 191 -12.83 -19.85 10.99
N GLY A 192 -13.95 -20.32 11.55
CA GLY A 192 -14.46 -21.69 11.35
C GLY A 192 -13.69 -22.77 12.12
N GLY A 193 -14.17 -23.15 13.31
CA GLY A 193 -13.58 -24.20 14.15
C GLY A 193 -13.68 -25.63 13.59
N THR A 194 -14.27 -25.80 12.41
CA THR A 194 -14.53 -27.08 11.74
C THR A 194 -13.53 -27.41 10.62
N TYR A 195 -12.58 -26.52 10.31
CA TYR A 195 -11.70 -26.67 9.15
C TYR A 195 -10.26 -27.05 9.50
N LYS A 196 -9.64 -27.80 8.59
CA LYS A 196 -8.23 -28.22 8.66
C LYS A 196 -7.31 -27.02 8.52
N MET A 197 -6.25 -26.94 9.34
CA MET A 197 -5.26 -25.86 9.22
C MET A 197 -4.52 -25.97 7.87
N PRO A 198 -4.53 -24.95 7.01
CA PRO A 198 -3.72 -24.92 5.81
C PRO A 198 -2.23 -24.76 6.13
N ILE A 199 -1.40 -25.68 5.64
CA ILE A 199 0.06 -25.58 5.68
C ILE A 199 0.60 -25.66 4.26
N ILE A 200 1.45 -24.71 3.89
CA ILE A 200 2.15 -24.73 2.59
C ILE A 200 3.57 -25.22 2.82
N TYR A 201 3.95 -26.28 2.13
CA TYR A 201 5.32 -26.76 2.12
C TYR A 201 6.05 -26.31 0.86
N ALA A 202 7.11 -25.53 1.03
CA ALA A 202 7.93 -24.98 -0.04
C ALA A 202 9.44 -25.17 0.26
N GLY A 203 9.81 -26.37 0.69
CA GLY A 203 11.18 -26.77 1.03
C GLY A 203 11.75 -27.84 0.10
N ASN A 204 12.83 -28.48 0.55
CA ASN A 204 13.52 -29.57 -0.13
C ASN A 204 12.55 -30.63 -0.69
N GLN A 205 12.57 -30.85 -2.00
CA GLN A 205 11.62 -31.76 -2.66
C GLN A 205 11.72 -33.20 -2.17
N GLU A 206 12.92 -33.67 -1.80
CA GLU A 206 13.13 -35.02 -1.30
C GLU A 206 12.62 -35.25 0.14
N ALA A 207 12.34 -34.18 0.91
CA ALA A 207 11.78 -34.25 2.26
C ALA A 207 10.24 -34.26 2.27
N LYS A 208 9.59 -34.16 1.12
CA LYS A 208 8.13 -34.02 1.00
C LYS A 208 7.37 -35.13 1.74
N GLU A 209 7.71 -36.39 1.49
CA GLU A 209 7.02 -37.55 2.10
C GLU A 209 7.17 -37.56 3.62
N LEU A 210 8.38 -37.26 4.13
CA LEU A 210 8.64 -37.18 5.58
C LEU A 210 7.89 -36.03 6.25
N VAL A 211 7.73 -34.90 5.55
CA VAL A 211 6.93 -33.77 6.05
C VAL A 211 5.44 -34.09 6.04
N GLU A 212 4.95 -34.80 5.02
CA GLU A 212 3.59 -35.32 4.97
C GLU A 212 3.28 -36.26 6.14
N GLU A 213 4.21 -37.16 6.47
CA GLU A 213 4.08 -38.09 7.61
C GLU A 213 4.05 -37.39 8.98
N ALA A 214 4.60 -36.18 9.10
CA ALA A 214 4.62 -35.43 10.36
C ALA A 214 3.26 -34.81 10.74
N PHE A 215 2.33 -34.67 9.79
CA PHE A 215 1.04 -34.02 10.00
C PHE A 215 -0.14 -35.01 9.93
N ASP A 216 -1.03 -34.93 10.92
CA ASP A 216 -2.26 -35.72 10.96
C ASP A 216 -3.36 -35.17 10.03
N GLU A 217 -4.51 -35.85 9.97
CA GLU A 217 -5.68 -35.45 9.16
C GLU A 217 -6.27 -34.07 9.51
N ASP A 218 -5.90 -33.47 10.64
CA ASP A 218 -6.32 -32.12 11.06
C ASP A 218 -5.67 -30.98 10.22
N VAL A 219 -4.70 -31.32 9.37
CA VAL A 219 -3.95 -30.37 8.52
C VAL A 219 -4.27 -30.61 7.04
N LYS A 220 -4.39 -29.52 6.26
CA LYS A 220 -4.40 -29.55 4.80
C LYS A 220 -3.03 -29.08 4.31
N LEU A 221 -2.18 -30.04 3.94
CA LEU A 221 -0.84 -29.76 3.43
C LEU A 221 -0.89 -29.53 1.91
N THR A 222 -0.38 -28.38 1.46
CA THR A 222 -0.22 -28.03 0.05
C THR A 222 1.27 -27.92 -0.26
N THR A 223 1.81 -28.80 -1.11
CA THR A 223 3.21 -28.71 -1.53
C THR A 223 3.37 -27.89 -2.80
N VAL A 224 4.37 -27.02 -2.81
CA VAL A 224 4.78 -26.21 -3.97
C VAL A 224 6.28 -26.34 -4.21
N ALA A 225 6.77 -25.78 -5.32
CA ALA A 225 8.21 -25.74 -5.59
C ALA A 225 8.96 -24.97 -4.48
N ASN A 226 10.18 -25.42 -4.19
CA ASN A 226 11.02 -24.86 -3.14
C ASN A 226 11.25 -23.35 -3.34
N VAL A 227 11.06 -22.54 -2.29
CA VAL A 227 11.31 -21.08 -2.35
C VAL A 227 12.78 -20.74 -2.56
N ARG A 228 13.68 -21.66 -2.24
CA ARG A 228 15.14 -21.52 -2.42
C ARG A 228 15.76 -22.87 -2.82
N PRO A 229 15.58 -23.29 -4.09
CA PRO A 229 16.07 -24.59 -4.56
C PRO A 229 17.58 -24.73 -4.42
N VAL A 230 18.34 -23.66 -4.66
CA VAL A 230 19.80 -23.58 -4.44
C VAL A 230 20.13 -22.32 -3.66
N LEU A 231 21.30 -22.25 -3.03
CA LEU A 231 21.64 -21.14 -2.12
C LEU A 231 21.63 -19.78 -2.81
N GLU A 232 21.90 -19.70 -4.10
CA GLU A 232 22.05 -18.48 -4.88
C GLU A 232 20.77 -18.04 -5.62
N GLN A 233 19.69 -18.84 -5.57
CA GLN A 233 18.48 -18.61 -6.34
C GLN A 233 17.22 -18.70 -5.48
N GLU A 234 16.29 -17.77 -5.70
CA GLU A 234 14.96 -17.82 -5.12
C GLU A 234 13.90 -18.10 -6.18
N ASN A 235 12.87 -18.83 -5.77
CA ASN A 235 11.71 -19.17 -6.59
C ASN A 235 10.44 -18.91 -5.78
N LEU A 236 10.11 -17.63 -5.59
CA LEU A 236 9.06 -17.20 -4.65
C LEU A 236 7.64 -17.35 -5.20
N ALA A 237 7.47 -17.32 -6.52
CA ALA A 237 6.15 -17.26 -7.17
C ALA A 237 5.24 -18.45 -6.80
N PRO A 238 5.70 -19.72 -6.84
CA PRO A 238 4.83 -20.86 -6.53
C PRO A 238 4.26 -20.81 -5.10
N ALA A 239 5.07 -20.42 -4.12
CA ALA A 239 4.60 -20.23 -2.76
C ALA A 239 3.65 -19.05 -2.65
N ARG A 240 3.95 -17.92 -3.32
CA ARG A 240 3.09 -16.74 -3.34
C ARG A 240 1.69 -17.06 -3.89
N ASP A 241 1.64 -17.80 -4.99
CA ASP A 241 0.39 -18.14 -5.67
C ASP A 241 -0.44 -19.10 -4.81
N ALA A 242 0.18 -20.10 -4.18
CA ALA A 242 -0.52 -20.99 -3.24
C ALA A 242 -1.04 -20.27 -1.99
N ILE A 243 -0.32 -19.26 -1.48
CA ILE A 243 -0.79 -18.43 -0.35
C ILE A 243 -2.05 -17.67 -0.77
N HIS A 244 -2.07 -17.13 -1.99
CA HIS A 244 -3.21 -16.42 -2.54
C HIS A 244 -4.44 -17.32 -2.72
N ASP A 245 -4.25 -18.48 -3.33
CA ASP A 245 -5.34 -19.44 -3.58
C ASP A 245 -5.95 -19.92 -2.26
N LEU A 246 -5.10 -20.32 -1.30
CA LEU A 246 -5.58 -20.78 0.01
C LEU A 246 -6.28 -19.67 0.80
N PHE A 247 -5.84 -18.41 0.65
CA PHE A 247 -6.52 -17.27 1.26
C PHE A 247 -7.94 -17.07 0.73
N LEU A 248 -8.12 -17.16 -0.59
CA LEU A 248 -9.44 -17.08 -1.21
C LEU A 248 -10.33 -18.25 -0.78
N GLU A 249 -9.81 -19.47 -0.85
CA GLU A 249 -10.54 -20.70 -0.51
C GLU A 249 -10.91 -20.81 0.98
N HIS A 250 -10.03 -20.40 1.90
CA HIS A 250 -10.17 -20.73 3.33
C HIS A 250 -10.37 -19.52 4.24
N VAL A 251 -10.07 -18.30 3.80
CA VAL A 251 -10.22 -17.10 4.65
C VAL A 251 -11.35 -16.22 4.12
N MET A 252 -11.29 -15.82 2.85
CA MET A 252 -12.31 -14.93 2.27
C MET A 252 -13.66 -15.62 2.05
N ALA A 253 -13.68 -16.88 1.62
CA ALA A 253 -14.93 -17.66 1.49
C ALA A 253 -15.76 -17.74 2.79
N HIS A 254 -15.12 -17.51 3.94
CA HIS A 254 -15.77 -17.54 5.26
C HIS A 254 -16.09 -16.14 5.80
N ALA A 255 -15.71 -15.08 5.10
CA ALA A 255 -16.14 -13.74 5.46
C ALA A 255 -17.67 -13.66 5.35
N PRO A 256 -18.36 -13.13 6.37
CA PRO A 256 -19.82 -13.13 6.37
C PRO A 256 -20.40 -12.40 5.14
N GLY A 257 -21.30 -13.07 4.40
CA GLY A 257 -21.87 -12.56 3.15
C GLY A 257 -21.04 -12.75 1.88
N TYR A 258 -19.79 -13.22 1.96
CA TYR A 258 -18.88 -13.23 0.81
C TYR A 258 -19.30 -14.20 -0.31
N ASN A 259 -19.84 -15.38 0.04
CA ASN A 259 -20.36 -16.32 -0.97
C ASN A 259 -21.50 -15.71 -1.81
N LYS A 260 -22.33 -14.87 -1.18
CA LYS A 260 -23.40 -14.12 -1.86
C LYS A 260 -22.81 -13.06 -2.78
N LEU A 261 -21.77 -12.35 -2.34
CA LEU A 261 -21.04 -11.39 -3.18
C LEU A 261 -20.41 -12.07 -4.41
N ILE A 262 -19.81 -13.25 -4.25
CA ILE A 262 -19.27 -14.05 -5.38
C ILE A 262 -20.39 -14.37 -6.37
N SER A 263 -21.56 -14.81 -5.91
CA SER A 263 -22.68 -15.10 -6.81
C SER A 263 -23.20 -13.88 -7.57
N TRP A 264 -22.94 -12.67 -7.05
CA TRP A 264 -23.30 -11.44 -7.71
C TRP A 264 -22.27 -11.01 -8.76
N ALA A 265 -20.97 -11.13 -8.52
CA ALA A 265 -19.95 -10.62 -9.43
C ALA A 265 -19.90 -11.38 -10.78
N ASP A 266 -19.78 -10.64 -11.89
CA ASP A 266 -19.61 -11.20 -13.24
C ASP A 266 -18.16 -11.60 -13.55
N ALA A 267 -17.23 -11.30 -12.64
CA ALA A 267 -15.82 -11.63 -12.74
C ALA A 267 -15.30 -12.13 -11.37
N PRO A 268 -14.20 -12.91 -11.33
CA PRO A 268 -13.59 -13.31 -10.08
C PRO A 268 -13.28 -12.09 -9.20
N ILE A 269 -13.72 -12.14 -7.94
CA ILE A 269 -13.45 -11.06 -6.98
C ILE A 269 -11.95 -11.05 -6.71
N MET A 270 -11.31 -9.91 -6.93
CA MET A 270 -9.90 -9.73 -6.65
C MET A 270 -9.69 -9.10 -5.27
N PRO A 271 -8.63 -9.48 -4.55
CA PRO A 271 -8.21 -8.71 -3.39
C PRO A 271 -7.88 -7.26 -3.78
N THR A 272 -8.39 -6.30 -3.00
CA THR A 272 -8.21 -4.85 -3.23
C THR A 272 -6.75 -4.48 -3.56
N PRO A 273 -5.73 -4.96 -2.81
CA PRO A 273 -4.36 -4.62 -3.13
C PRO A 273 -3.82 -5.25 -4.42
N GLY A 274 -4.34 -6.42 -4.82
CA GLY A 274 -3.97 -7.05 -6.10
C GLY A 274 -4.39 -6.16 -7.27
N ALA A 275 -5.59 -5.57 -7.17
CA ALA A 275 -6.12 -4.68 -8.18
C ALA A 275 -5.31 -3.38 -8.27
N VAL A 276 -4.97 -2.78 -7.12
CA VAL A 276 -4.09 -1.59 -7.06
C VAL A 276 -2.69 -1.88 -7.63
N GLY A 277 -2.12 -3.05 -7.32
CA GLY A 277 -0.83 -3.47 -7.88
C GLY A 277 -0.85 -3.59 -9.41
N ASN A 278 -1.89 -4.21 -9.96
CA ASN A 278 -2.04 -4.40 -11.41
C ASN A 278 -2.12 -3.08 -12.17
N ILE A 279 -2.90 -2.11 -11.66
CA ILE A 279 -3.01 -0.80 -12.32
C ILE A 279 -1.69 -0.04 -12.21
N LEU A 280 -0.99 -0.09 -11.07
CA LEU A 280 0.32 0.56 -10.93
C LEU A 280 1.36 -0.01 -11.89
N GLN A 281 1.41 -1.34 -12.03
CA GLN A 281 2.28 -2.01 -13.00
C GLN A 281 1.96 -1.57 -14.42
N THR A 282 0.69 -1.50 -14.78
CA THR A 282 0.25 -1.04 -16.10
C THR A 282 0.70 0.39 -16.40
N ILE A 283 0.66 1.30 -15.41
CA ILE A 283 1.15 2.68 -15.56
C ILE A 283 2.65 2.69 -15.81
N ALA A 284 3.40 2.00 -14.96
CA ALA A 284 4.85 1.96 -15.02
C ALA A 284 5.35 1.39 -16.35
N GLU A 285 4.76 0.29 -16.82
CA GLU A 285 5.09 -0.34 -18.10
C GLU A 285 4.76 0.56 -19.29
N ARG A 286 3.57 1.17 -19.32
CA ARG A 286 3.15 2.03 -20.44
C ARG A 286 3.97 3.30 -20.57
N GLN A 287 4.31 3.92 -19.44
CA GLN A 287 5.06 5.18 -19.44
C GLN A 287 6.58 4.93 -19.43
N GLY A 288 7.03 3.70 -19.19
CA GLY A 288 8.44 3.37 -19.06
C GLY A 288 9.09 4.06 -17.86
N ILE A 289 8.38 4.14 -16.73
CA ILE A 289 8.79 4.87 -15.54
C ILE A 289 8.89 3.97 -14.30
N ASN A 290 9.66 4.42 -13.32
CA ASN A 290 9.62 3.88 -11.97
C ASN A 290 8.49 4.55 -11.18
N ALA A 291 7.65 3.73 -10.55
CA ALA A 291 6.48 4.20 -9.82
C ALA A 291 6.41 3.59 -8.44
N LEU A 292 5.92 4.37 -7.48
CA LEU A 292 5.56 3.93 -6.15
C LEU A 292 4.10 4.28 -5.88
N GLY A 293 3.34 3.32 -5.39
CA GLY A 293 1.96 3.49 -4.96
C GLY A 293 1.84 3.16 -3.48
N VAL A 294 1.00 3.90 -2.77
CA VAL A 294 0.63 3.57 -1.39
C VAL A 294 -0.88 3.63 -1.23
N ASP A 295 -1.44 2.67 -0.49
CA ASP A 295 -2.84 2.68 -0.07
C ASP A 295 -2.92 2.52 1.44
N ILE A 296 -3.26 3.60 2.15
CA ILE A 296 -3.39 3.60 3.61
C ILE A 296 -4.86 3.45 4.03
N GLY A 297 -5.18 2.26 4.56
CA GLY A 297 -6.50 1.88 5.02
C GLY A 297 -6.72 2.04 6.52
N GLY A 298 -7.86 1.53 6.98
CA GLY A 298 -8.20 1.50 8.40
C GLY A 298 -7.35 0.51 9.21
N ALA A 299 -7.02 -0.64 8.62
CA ALA A 299 -6.25 -1.70 9.29
C ALA A 299 -4.81 -1.81 8.79
N THR A 300 -4.57 -1.66 7.49
CA THR A 300 -3.28 -1.91 6.84
C THR A 300 -2.83 -0.72 6.00
N THR A 301 -1.54 -0.67 5.70
CA THR A 301 -0.97 0.18 4.65
C THR A 301 -0.30 -0.74 3.63
N ASP A 302 -0.77 -0.71 2.39
CA ASP A 302 -0.16 -1.45 1.29
C ASP A 302 0.80 -0.51 0.54
N VAL A 303 2.03 -0.97 0.28
CA VAL A 303 3.02 -0.24 -0.52
C VAL A 303 3.41 -1.09 -1.71
N PHE A 304 3.37 -0.46 -2.88
CA PHE A 304 3.63 -1.06 -4.18
C PHE A 304 4.77 -0.31 -4.85
N SER A 305 5.68 -1.00 -5.50
CA SER A 305 6.72 -0.36 -6.30
C SER A 305 6.99 -1.12 -7.57
N VAL A 306 7.28 -0.36 -8.63
CA VAL A 306 7.79 -0.87 -9.90
C VAL A 306 9.07 -0.12 -10.17
N PHE A 307 10.20 -0.83 -10.08
CA PHE A 307 11.52 -0.27 -10.34
C PHE A 307 12.25 -1.14 -11.35
N ASP A 308 12.73 -0.52 -12.42
CA ASP A 308 13.45 -1.20 -13.50
C ASP A 308 12.68 -2.45 -14.00
N GLY A 309 11.35 -2.33 -14.12
CA GLY A 309 10.43 -3.40 -14.54
C GLY A 309 10.07 -4.45 -13.47
N THR A 310 10.65 -4.36 -12.27
CA THR A 310 10.39 -5.31 -11.18
C THR A 310 9.29 -4.81 -10.25
N PHE A 311 8.17 -5.53 -10.19
CA PHE A 311 7.08 -5.26 -9.26
C PHE A 311 7.33 -5.86 -7.87
N ASN A 312 7.17 -5.05 -6.84
CA ASN A 312 7.17 -5.48 -5.43
C ASN A 312 5.92 -4.94 -4.72
N ARG A 313 5.44 -5.72 -3.76
CA ARG A 313 4.32 -5.36 -2.89
C ARG A 313 4.62 -5.78 -1.46
N THR A 314 4.24 -4.94 -0.52
CA THR A 314 4.25 -5.27 0.91
C THR A 314 3.00 -4.77 1.61
N VAL A 315 2.53 -5.53 2.60
CA VAL A 315 1.37 -5.18 3.42
C VAL A 315 1.82 -4.95 4.85
N SER A 316 1.71 -3.71 5.30
CA SER A 316 1.96 -3.33 6.68
C SER A 316 0.71 -3.52 7.51
N ALA A 317 0.50 -4.76 7.95
CA ALA A 317 -0.61 -5.24 8.77
C ALA A 317 -1.00 -4.36 9.97
N ASN A 318 0.00 -3.76 10.60
CA ASN A 318 -0.11 -3.07 11.87
C ASN A 318 -0.06 -1.55 11.71
N LEU A 319 -0.08 -1.05 10.47
CA LEU A 319 0.03 0.37 10.17
C LEU A 319 -1.23 0.80 9.45
N GLY A 320 -2.26 1.18 10.20
CA GLY A 320 -3.55 1.62 9.67
C GLY A 320 -4.12 2.76 10.50
N MET A 321 -5.04 3.53 9.91
CA MET A 321 -5.54 4.78 10.52
C MET A 321 -6.74 4.61 11.45
N SER A 322 -7.33 3.41 11.53
CA SER A 322 -8.49 3.13 12.37
C SER A 322 -8.22 1.94 13.31
N TYR A 323 -8.43 0.72 12.84
CA TYR A 323 -8.24 -0.51 13.64
C TYR A 323 -6.82 -0.67 14.21
N SER A 324 -5.81 -0.26 13.44
CA SER A 324 -4.39 -0.41 13.80
C SER A 324 -3.73 0.89 14.28
N ILE A 325 -4.51 1.95 14.54
CA ILE A 325 -3.92 3.27 14.87
C ILE A 325 -3.05 3.23 16.13
N SER A 326 -3.45 2.44 17.14
CA SER A 326 -2.64 2.24 18.34
C SER A 326 -1.30 1.54 18.04
N ASN A 327 -1.27 0.62 17.08
CA ASN A 327 -0.05 -0.06 16.67
C ASN A 327 0.90 0.89 15.92
N VAL A 328 0.37 1.83 15.14
CA VAL A 328 1.17 2.95 14.58
C VAL A 328 1.81 3.73 15.71
N CYS A 329 1.03 4.15 16.71
CA CYS A 329 1.55 4.92 17.84
C CYS A 329 2.58 4.15 18.67
N ALA A 330 2.41 2.84 18.84
CA ALA A 330 3.38 1.99 19.52
C ALA A 330 4.68 1.84 18.72
N SER A 331 4.57 1.68 17.39
CA SER A 331 5.73 1.47 16.50
C SER A 331 6.51 2.75 16.23
N ALA A 332 5.80 3.87 16.00
CA ALA A 332 6.40 5.17 15.76
C ALA A 332 6.88 5.82 17.06
N THR A 333 6.18 5.58 18.17
CA THR A 333 6.22 6.33 19.43
C THR A 333 5.57 7.71 19.35
N LEU A 334 5.04 8.19 20.48
CA LEU A 334 4.36 9.49 20.56
C LEU A 334 5.29 10.68 20.19
N PRO A 335 6.56 10.75 20.63
CA PRO A 335 7.45 11.83 20.20
C PRO A 335 7.62 11.94 18.68
N MET A 336 7.70 10.81 17.97
CA MET A 336 7.81 10.80 16.51
C MET A 336 6.55 11.27 15.81
N ILE A 337 5.38 11.12 16.43
CA ILE A 337 4.12 11.66 15.91
C ILE A 337 4.03 13.15 16.19
N LEU A 338 4.30 13.56 17.44
CA LEU A 338 4.20 14.96 17.88
C LEU A 338 5.14 15.89 17.13
N ARG A 339 6.22 15.36 16.54
CA ARG A 339 7.11 16.14 15.66
C ARG A 339 6.40 16.77 14.45
N TRP A 340 5.22 16.30 14.07
CA TRP A 340 4.44 16.86 12.97
C TRP A 340 3.28 17.76 13.43
N VAL A 341 3.17 18.00 14.74
CA VAL A 341 2.08 18.74 15.35
C VAL A 341 2.55 20.15 15.68
N HIS A 342 2.07 21.14 14.90
CA HIS A 342 2.41 22.55 15.06
C HIS A 342 1.50 23.30 16.05
N LEU A 343 0.62 22.56 16.74
CA LEU A 343 -0.33 23.11 17.72
C LEU A 343 0.04 22.57 19.10
N GLU A 344 -0.18 23.37 20.13
CA GLU A 344 -0.11 22.88 21.51
C GLU A 344 -1.25 21.88 21.76
N MET A 345 -0.91 20.68 22.22
CA MET A 345 -1.88 19.60 22.46
C MET A 345 -1.54 18.86 23.75
N ASP A 346 -2.56 18.48 24.53
CA ASP A 346 -2.39 17.63 25.71
C ASP A 346 -2.16 16.16 25.29
N PRO A 347 -0.99 15.55 25.59
CA PRO A 347 -0.72 14.15 25.30
C PRO A 347 -1.78 13.17 25.82
N ARG A 348 -2.46 13.49 26.93
CA ARG A 348 -3.52 12.66 27.51
C ARG A 348 -4.77 12.65 26.63
N GLU A 349 -5.15 13.80 26.06
CA GLU A 349 -6.27 13.90 25.13
C GLU A 349 -5.98 13.09 23.85
N LEU A 350 -4.76 13.17 23.35
CA LEU A 350 -4.32 12.43 22.15
C LEU A 350 -4.41 10.92 22.35
N GLN A 351 -3.96 10.40 23.50
CA GLN A 351 -4.09 8.98 23.83
C GLN A 351 -5.56 8.53 23.89
N ASN A 352 -6.44 9.36 24.47
CA ASN A 352 -7.87 9.06 24.50
C ASN A 352 -8.48 9.06 23.09
N ARG A 353 -8.07 9.98 22.22
CA ARG A 353 -8.51 10.07 20.83
C ARG A 353 -8.14 8.82 20.03
N ILE A 354 -6.90 8.36 20.15
CA ILE A 354 -6.41 7.11 19.52
C ILE A 354 -7.30 5.93 19.94
N LYS A 355 -7.53 5.75 21.25
CA LYS A 355 -8.34 4.64 21.79
C LYS A 355 -9.80 4.70 21.31
N ASN A 356 -10.39 5.89 21.31
CA ASN A 356 -11.77 6.09 20.86
C ASN A 356 -11.91 5.75 19.36
N LYS A 357 -10.95 6.16 18.53
CA LYS A 357 -10.96 5.84 17.10
C LYS A 357 -10.83 4.34 16.84
N MET A 358 -10.03 3.63 17.64
CA MET A 358 -9.88 2.18 17.54
C MET A 358 -11.19 1.42 17.83
N ILE A 359 -12.03 1.95 18.72
CA ILE A 359 -13.37 1.38 19.06
C ILE A 359 -14.45 1.86 18.07
N ARG A 360 -14.25 3.02 17.44
CA ARG A 360 -15.18 3.62 16.47
C ARG A 360 -14.44 3.94 15.16
N PRO A 361 -14.10 2.91 14.35
CA PRO A 361 -13.16 3.03 13.23
C PRO A 361 -13.65 3.91 12.08
N THR A 362 -14.96 4.18 12.02
CA THR A 362 -15.60 5.05 11.02
C THR A 362 -15.61 6.53 11.41
N THR A 363 -15.08 6.91 12.57
CA THR A 363 -15.01 8.31 12.98
C THR A 363 -13.98 9.10 12.18
N ILE A 364 -14.37 10.30 11.74
CA ILE A 364 -13.52 11.27 11.05
C ILE A 364 -13.18 12.46 11.98
N PRO A 365 -12.04 13.15 11.76
CA PRO A 365 -11.72 14.36 12.51
C PRO A 365 -12.79 15.44 12.31
N GLN A 366 -13.32 15.96 13.42
CA GLN A 366 -14.31 17.06 13.41
C GLN A 366 -13.72 18.40 13.88
N THR A 367 -12.46 18.42 14.33
CA THR A 367 -11.76 19.64 14.79
C THR A 367 -10.41 19.77 14.08
N LYS A 368 -9.87 21.00 14.03
CA LYS A 368 -8.56 21.27 13.41
C LYS A 368 -7.46 20.48 14.11
N GLU A 369 -7.48 20.45 15.44
CA GLU A 369 -6.54 19.71 16.27
C GLU A 369 -6.60 18.20 15.96
N GLY A 370 -7.82 17.67 15.84
CA GLY A 370 -8.03 16.28 15.45
C GLY A 370 -7.45 15.96 14.08
N LEU A 371 -7.68 16.83 13.10
CA LEU A 371 -7.17 16.66 11.74
C LEU A 371 -5.64 16.70 11.71
N VAL A 372 -5.03 17.69 12.35
CA VAL A 372 -3.56 17.83 12.44
C VAL A 372 -2.95 16.58 13.08
N PHE A 373 -3.53 16.11 14.17
CA PHE A 373 -3.04 14.93 14.87
C PHE A 373 -3.16 13.65 14.03
N GLU A 374 -4.32 13.41 13.39
CA GLU A 374 -4.46 12.22 12.54
C GLU A 374 -3.54 12.27 11.32
N GLN A 375 -3.30 13.43 10.73
CA GLN A 375 -2.32 13.60 9.65
C GLN A 375 -0.88 13.40 10.14
N ALA A 376 -0.56 13.75 11.39
CA ALA A 376 0.73 13.45 12.00
C ALA A 376 0.94 11.93 12.17
N VAL A 377 -0.10 11.21 12.63
CA VAL A 377 -0.07 9.74 12.73
C VAL A 377 0.06 9.10 11.33
N ALA A 378 -0.64 9.64 10.33
CA ALA A 378 -0.56 9.15 8.95
C ALA A 378 0.85 9.26 8.36
N ARG A 379 1.56 10.37 8.59
CA ARG A 379 2.97 10.52 8.17
C ARG A 379 3.85 9.41 8.72
N GLU A 380 3.70 9.08 10.01
CA GLU A 380 4.49 8.02 10.62
C GLU A 380 4.07 6.61 10.17
N ALA A 381 2.77 6.36 9.96
CA ALA A 381 2.29 5.11 9.39
C ALA A 381 2.88 4.87 7.99
N LEU A 382 2.80 5.88 7.12
CA LEU A 382 3.34 5.84 5.76
C LEU A 382 4.87 5.67 5.77
N ARG A 383 5.59 6.42 6.61
CA ARG A 383 7.05 6.32 6.73
C ARG A 383 7.49 4.92 7.17
N LEU A 384 6.85 4.36 8.20
CA LEU A 384 7.16 3.01 8.69
C LEU A 384 6.83 1.94 7.65
N ALA A 385 5.70 2.07 6.95
CA ALA A 385 5.33 1.17 5.86
C ALA A 385 6.33 1.24 4.71
N TYR A 386 6.83 2.45 4.40
CA TYR A 386 7.83 2.64 3.36
C TYR A 386 9.20 2.04 3.73
N ILE A 387 9.67 2.25 4.96
CA ILE A 387 10.90 1.60 5.47
C ILE A 387 10.78 0.09 5.36
N GLN A 388 9.66 -0.46 5.84
CA GLN A 388 9.38 -1.88 5.74
C GLN A 388 9.42 -2.36 4.28
N HIS A 389 8.83 -1.59 3.35
CA HIS A 389 8.84 -1.91 1.93
C HIS A 389 10.27 -1.99 1.36
N LYS A 390 11.13 -0.99 1.65
CA LYS A 390 12.53 -0.97 1.18
C LYS A 390 13.37 -2.11 1.74
N GLU A 391 13.09 -2.57 2.96
CA GLU A 391 13.76 -3.73 3.56
C GLU A 391 13.41 -5.05 2.85
N PHE A 392 12.22 -5.14 2.26
CA PHE A 392 11.75 -6.36 1.58
C PHE A 392 12.01 -6.37 0.08
N ALA A 393 11.82 -5.23 -0.58
CA ALA A 393 12.11 -5.06 -2.00
C ALA A 393 13.63 -4.97 -2.23
N THR A 394 14.35 -6.06 -1.96
CA THR A 394 15.81 -6.13 -2.02
C THR A 394 16.30 -7.10 -3.09
N THR A 395 17.51 -6.84 -3.59
CA THR A 395 18.26 -7.78 -4.42
C THR A 395 18.66 -9.04 -3.63
N LEU A 396 18.90 -10.15 -4.32
CA LEU A 396 19.27 -11.43 -3.70
C LEU A 396 20.50 -11.29 -2.77
N LYS A 397 20.35 -11.75 -1.52
CA LYS A 397 21.48 -11.93 -0.59
C LYS A 397 22.16 -13.26 -0.85
N GLY A 398 23.49 -13.26 -0.96
CA GLY A 398 24.31 -14.47 -1.07
C GLY A 398 24.80 -14.86 -2.47
N VAL A 399 24.53 -14.06 -3.51
CA VAL A 399 25.07 -14.32 -4.85
C VAL A 399 26.54 -13.86 -4.89
N GLN A 400 27.47 -14.79 -5.11
CA GLN A 400 28.79 -14.43 -5.63
C GLN A 400 28.59 -13.94 -7.06
N GLN A 401 28.50 -12.61 -7.26
CA GLN A 401 28.53 -12.05 -8.62
C GLN A 401 29.79 -12.58 -9.33
N GLN A 402 29.64 -13.15 -10.54
CA GLN A 402 30.77 -13.50 -11.40
C GLN A 402 31.56 -12.21 -11.69
N ARG A 403 32.78 -12.13 -11.17
CA ARG A 403 33.56 -10.90 -11.12
C ARG A 403 34.43 -10.74 -12.36
N THR A 404 34.38 -9.56 -12.97
CA THR A 404 35.43 -9.09 -13.87
C THR A 404 36.49 -8.31 -13.07
N VAL A 405 37.74 -8.33 -13.51
CA VAL A 405 38.90 -7.71 -12.81
C VAL A 405 38.68 -6.21 -12.50
N GLY A 406 37.78 -5.54 -13.23
CA GLY A 406 37.38 -4.14 -13.03
C GLY A 406 36.43 -3.85 -11.86
N ASP A 407 35.74 -4.85 -11.30
CA ASP A 407 34.73 -4.66 -10.24
C ASP A 407 35.32 -4.59 -8.82
N THR A 408 36.65 -4.64 -8.71
CA THR A 408 37.39 -4.72 -7.45
C THR A 408 37.24 -3.47 -6.56
N PHE A 409 36.79 -2.35 -7.12
CA PHE A 409 36.70 -1.06 -6.40
C PHE A 409 35.28 -0.62 -6.00
N SER A 410 34.22 -1.29 -6.46
CA SER A 410 32.84 -1.04 -6.03
C SER A 410 32.33 -2.21 -5.19
N GLN A 411 32.65 -2.20 -3.89
CA GLN A 411 32.01 -3.09 -2.92
C GLN A 411 30.53 -2.73 -2.77
N VAL A 412 29.68 -3.20 -3.69
CA VAL A 412 28.23 -3.13 -3.51
C VAL A 412 27.81 -4.36 -2.71
N SER A 413 27.33 -4.15 -1.48
CA SER A 413 26.84 -5.22 -0.61
C SER A 413 25.60 -5.90 -1.22
N SER A 414 25.53 -7.23 -1.19
CA SER A 414 24.30 -7.95 -1.59
C SER A 414 23.13 -7.62 -0.65
N GLY A 415 21.91 -7.51 -1.15
CA GLY A 415 20.73 -7.20 -0.34
C GLY A 415 20.38 -5.72 -0.23
N GLN A 416 20.78 -4.89 -1.20
CA GLN A 416 20.32 -3.51 -1.31
C GLN A 416 18.87 -3.45 -1.79
N SER A 417 18.14 -2.44 -1.31
CA SER A 417 16.79 -2.10 -1.78
C SER A 417 16.83 -1.80 -3.28
N ILE A 418 15.89 -2.40 -4.03
CA ILE A 418 15.59 -2.10 -5.44
C ILE A 418 14.93 -0.72 -5.54
N VAL A 419 14.23 -0.31 -4.49
CA VAL A 419 13.58 1.00 -4.41
C VAL A 419 14.64 2.07 -4.14
N ASP A 420 14.86 2.92 -5.14
CA ASP A 420 15.79 4.05 -5.15
C ASP A 420 15.02 5.37 -5.31
N ASN A 421 15.02 6.21 -4.28
CA ASN A 421 14.28 7.48 -4.28
C ASN A 421 14.74 8.40 -5.42
N MET A 422 16.02 8.36 -5.80
CA MET A 422 16.58 9.23 -6.86
C MET A 422 16.05 8.87 -8.25
N LYS A 423 15.61 7.62 -8.43
CA LYS A 423 15.04 7.11 -9.68
C LYS A 423 13.52 7.17 -9.71
N LEU A 424 12.86 7.57 -8.62
CA LEU A 424 11.40 7.55 -8.50
C LEU A 424 10.76 8.65 -9.34
N ASN A 425 10.04 8.26 -10.40
CA ASN A 425 9.40 9.23 -11.29
C ASN A 425 8.01 9.63 -10.80
N LEU A 426 7.21 8.66 -10.33
CA LEU A 426 5.81 8.88 -9.93
C LEU A 426 5.54 8.27 -8.56
N LEU A 427 5.03 9.08 -7.64
CA LEU A 427 4.52 8.67 -6.34
C LEU A 427 3.01 8.89 -6.28
N VAL A 428 2.24 7.81 -6.11
CA VAL A 428 0.78 7.85 -6.05
C VAL A 428 0.25 7.52 -4.66
N GLY A 429 -0.51 8.44 -4.07
CA GLY A 429 -1.19 8.25 -2.80
C GLY A 429 -2.65 7.82 -2.96
N SER A 430 -3.04 6.75 -2.30
CA SER A 430 -4.41 6.28 -2.08
C SER A 430 -4.65 6.09 -0.58
N GLY A 431 -5.90 5.92 -0.16
CA GLY A 431 -6.25 5.78 1.25
C GLY A 431 -7.06 6.96 1.76
N GLY A 432 -7.79 6.76 2.86
CA GLY A 432 -8.85 7.71 3.27
C GLY A 432 -8.28 9.07 3.63
N VAL A 433 -7.19 9.03 4.39
CA VAL A 433 -6.46 10.22 4.85
C VAL A 433 -5.78 10.98 3.70
N LEU A 434 -5.37 10.30 2.61
CA LEU A 434 -4.73 10.95 1.46
C LEU A 434 -5.76 11.44 0.42
N SER A 435 -6.80 10.65 0.17
CA SER A 435 -7.80 10.92 -0.88
C SER A 435 -8.81 11.99 -0.43
N HIS A 436 -9.19 12.00 0.85
CA HIS A 436 -10.19 12.94 1.40
C HIS A 436 -9.61 14.05 2.27
N ALA A 437 -8.30 14.31 2.19
CA ALA A 437 -7.73 15.47 2.86
C ALA A 437 -8.47 16.75 2.43
N PRO A 438 -8.88 17.63 3.37
CA PRO A 438 -9.62 18.86 3.04
C PRO A 438 -8.91 19.79 2.06
N ASN A 439 -7.58 19.72 2.00
CA ASN A 439 -6.76 20.48 1.06
C ASN A 439 -5.72 19.54 0.42
N MET A 440 -5.55 19.64 -0.91
CA MET A 440 -4.57 18.84 -1.68
C MET A 440 -3.13 19.04 -1.21
N ASN A 441 -2.82 20.24 -0.70
CA ASN A 441 -1.50 20.54 -0.15
C ASN A 441 -1.17 19.67 1.07
N GLN A 442 -2.17 19.29 1.86
CA GLN A 442 -2.00 18.37 3.00
C GLN A 442 -1.62 16.97 2.53
N THR A 443 -2.25 16.47 1.46
CA THR A 443 -1.88 15.19 0.83
C THR A 443 -0.44 15.23 0.33
N ALA A 444 -0.08 16.27 -0.43
CA ALA A 444 1.28 16.42 -0.94
C ALA A 444 2.32 16.46 0.19
N ALA A 445 2.07 17.25 1.25
CA ALA A 445 2.98 17.32 2.39
C ALA A 445 3.14 15.98 3.10
N MET A 446 2.04 15.24 3.38
CA MET A 446 2.15 13.91 3.99
C MET A 446 2.98 12.94 3.13
N MET A 447 2.83 12.99 1.81
CA MET A 447 3.61 12.16 0.89
C MET A 447 5.09 12.55 0.85
N VAL A 448 5.41 13.85 0.76
CA VAL A 448 6.80 14.31 0.77
C VAL A 448 7.48 13.98 2.11
N ASP A 449 6.78 14.17 3.22
CA ASP A 449 7.30 13.92 4.57
C ASP A 449 7.55 12.43 4.86
N ALA A 450 6.68 11.55 4.33
CA ALA A 450 6.77 10.11 4.62
C ALA A 450 7.72 9.35 3.69
N PHE A 451 7.75 9.70 2.40
CA PHE A 451 8.50 8.96 1.38
C PHE A 451 9.84 9.60 1.04
N GLU A 452 10.05 10.85 1.44
CA GLU A 452 11.33 11.55 1.30
C GLU A 452 11.88 11.49 -0.15
N PRO A 453 11.10 11.92 -1.18
CA PRO A 453 11.54 11.83 -2.57
C PRO A 453 12.88 12.54 -2.79
N GLU A 454 13.67 12.06 -3.75
CA GLU A 454 14.98 12.59 -4.14
C GLU A 454 15.01 12.85 -5.64
N GLY A 455 15.77 13.83 -6.10
CA GLY A 455 15.78 14.24 -7.51
C GLY A 455 14.47 14.95 -7.86
N MET A 456 13.79 14.47 -8.90
CA MET A 456 12.48 14.96 -9.32
C MET A 456 11.45 13.84 -9.27
N THR A 457 10.39 14.02 -8.49
CA THR A 457 9.28 13.07 -8.38
C THR A 457 7.96 13.79 -8.62
N VAL A 458 7.15 13.25 -9.53
CA VAL A 458 5.76 13.67 -9.74
C VAL A 458 4.90 13.06 -8.65
N LEU A 459 4.08 13.89 -8.00
CA LEU A 459 3.12 13.48 -6.99
C LEU A 459 1.73 13.41 -7.61
N ALA A 460 1.05 12.30 -7.40
CA ALA A 460 -0.35 12.13 -7.76
C ALA A 460 -1.12 11.50 -6.61
N LYS A 461 -2.43 11.65 -6.61
CA LYS A 461 -3.31 10.87 -5.75
C LYS A 461 -4.40 10.19 -6.56
N ASP A 462 -4.87 9.06 -6.04
CA ASP A 462 -6.16 8.53 -6.43
C ASP A 462 -7.22 9.54 -6.02
N SER A 463 -8.05 9.95 -6.98
CA SER A 463 -9.06 10.97 -6.76
C SER A 463 -10.04 10.55 -5.67
N ILE A 464 -10.51 9.29 -5.73
CA ILE A 464 -11.65 8.80 -4.94
C ILE A 464 -11.57 7.28 -4.67
N PHE A 465 -10.37 6.69 -4.62
CA PHE A 465 -10.14 5.25 -4.48
C PHE A 465 -10.67 4.41 -5.66
N MET A 466 -10.39 4.82 -6.88
CA MET A 466 -10.80 4.07 -8.07
C MET A 466 -9.80 2.99 -8.48
N MET A 467 -8.56 3.04 -7.99
CA MET A 467 -7.55 2.06 -8.36
C MET A 467 -7.99 0.60 -8.18
N PRO A 468 -8.66 0.19 -7.07
CA PRO A 468 -9.17 -1.17 -6.94
C PRO A 468 -10.20 -1.54 -8.01
N HIS A 469 -11.18 -0.66 -8.26
CA HIS A 469 -12.22 -0.91 -9.27
C HIS A 469 -11.62 -1.05 -10.66
N LEU A 470 -10.68 -0.16 -11.00
CA LEU A 470 -10.02 -0.13 -12.31
C LEU A 470 -9.08 -1.32 -12.51
N GLY A 471 -8.45 -1.83 -11.45
CA GLY A 471 -7.60 -3.02 -11.52
C GLY A 471 -8.38 -4.29 -11.90
N VAL A 472 -9.61 -4.46 -11.39
CA VAL A 472 -10.50 -5.56 -11.83
C VAL A 472 -11.11 -5.27 -13.19
N LEU A 473 -11.53 -4.02 -13.45
CA LEU A 473 -12.06 -3.64 -14.74
C LEU A 473 -11.05 -3.87 -15.86
N ALA A 474 -9.76 -3.67 -15.60
CA ALA A 474 -8.70 -3.89 -16.58
C ALA A 474 -8.61 -5.35 -17.06
N GLN A 475 -9.07 -6.33 -16.27
CA GLN A 475 -9.07 -7.74 -16.68
C GLN A 475 -10.23 -8.09 -17.61
N VAL A 476 -11.37 -7.41 -17.45
CA VAL A 476 -12.60 -7.71 -18.22
C VAL A 476 -12.85 -6.72 -19.36
N HIS A 477 -12.44 -5.46 -19.20
CA HIS A 477 -12.61 -4.39 -20.16
C HIS A 477 -11.43 -3.38 -20.12
N PRO A 478 -10.23 -3.77 -20.63
CA PRO A 478 -9.02 -2.94 -20.56
C PRO A 478 -9.17 -1.51 -21.09
N HIS A 479 -9.97 -1.33 -22.16
CA HIS A 479 -10.15 -0.02 -22.78
C HIS A 479 -10.92 0.98 -21.90
N ALA A 480 -12.03 0.54 -21.28
CA ALA A 480 -12.80 1.35 -20.34
C ALA A 480 -11.98 1.68 -19.09
N ALA A 481 -11.27 0.69 -18.54
CA ALA A 481 -10.39 0.89 -17.39
C ALA A 481 -9.34 1.98 -17.67
N LEU A 482 -8.69 1.92 -18.83
CA LEU A 482 -7.69 2.92 -19.23
C LEU A 482 -8.29 4.32 -19.39
N GLN A 483 -9.43 4.45 -20.07
CA GLN A 483 -10.05 5.76 -20.29
C GLN A 483 -10.44 6.44 -18.98
N VAL A 484 -11.06 5.70 -18.06
CA VAL A 484 -11.42 6.22 -16.73
C VAL A 484 -10.16 6.50 -15.92
N PHE A 485 -9.15 5.63 -16.02
CA PHE A 485 -7.89 5.82 -15.32
C PHE A 485 -7.20 7.15 -15.70
N GLU A 486 -7.02 7.41 -16.99
CA GLU A 486 -6.32 8.60 -17.48
C GLU A 486 -7.07 9.90 -17.21
N ARG A 487 -8.40 9.84 -17.12
CA ARG A 487 -9.25 11.04 -17.13
C ARG A 487 -9.92 11.35 -15.80
N ASP A 488 -10.15 10.34 -14.98
CA ASP A 488 -10.91 10.47 -13.72
C ASP A 488 -10.10 9.99 -12.50
N CYS A 489 -9.19 9.03 -12.65
CA CYS A 489 -8.51 8.40 -11.50
C CYS A 489 -7.38 9.26 -10.92
N LEU A 490 -6.38 9.63 -11.73
CA LEU A 490 -5.22 10.32 -11.19
C LEU A 490 -5.41 11.84 -11.15
N ILE A 491 -5.34 12.39 -9.94
CA ILE A 491 -5.15 13.83 -9.73
C ILE A 491 -3.66 14.06 -9.54
N TYR A 492 -3.02 14.67 -10.54
CA TYR A 492 -1.65 15.16 -10.42
C TYR A 492 -1.62 16.35 -9.45
N LEU A 493 -0.90 16.18 -8.34
CA LEU A 493 -0.68 17.21 -7.34
C LEU A 493 0.41 18.18 -7.83
N GLY A 494 1.41 17.66 -8.55
CA GLY A 494 2.47 18.44 -9.17
C GLY A 494 3.82 17.75 -9.00
N THR A 495 4.90 18.52 -8.87
CA THR A 495 6.28 17.99 -8.85
C THR A 495 7.00 18.39 -7.57
N CYS A 496 7.69 17.44 -6.94
CA CYS A 496 8.62 17.69 -5.84
C CYS A 496 10.06 17.51 -6.32
N ILE A 497 10.91 18.52 -6.10
CA ILE A 497 12.34 18.50 -6.41
C ILE A 497 13.13 18.67 -5.11
N ALA A 498 13.93 17.66 -4.76
CA ALA A 498 14.66 17.62 -3.50
C ALA A 498 16.04 16.95 -3.66
N PRO A 499 17.11 17.49 -3.05
CA PRO A 499 18.42 16.86 -3.12
C PRO A 499 18.58 15.74 -2.09
N ARG A 500 19.32 14.70 -2.46
CA ARG A 500 19.97 13.82 -1.50
C ARG A 500 21.11 14.57 -0.81
N GLY A 501 21.15 14.55 0.51
CA GLY A 501 22.21 15.20 1.28
C GLY A 501 21.79 15.56 2.70
N PHE A 502 22.77 15.71 3.58
CA PHE A 502 22.53 16.00 4.99
C PHE A 502 22.13 17.45 5.25
N TYR A 503 21.16 17.65 6.15
CA TYR A 503 20.79 18.95 6.65
C TYR A 503 21.97 19.67 7.33
N ARG A 504 22.17 20.95 6.98
CA ARG A 504 23.20 21.82 7.57
C ARG A 504 22.62 23.21 7.80
N SER A 505 22.07 23.43 8.99
CA SER A 505 21.38 24.67 9.37
C SER A 505 22.13 25.94 8.93
N GLY A 506 21.39 26.90 8.37
CA GLY A 506 21.88 28.20 7.93
C GLY A 506 22.79 28.20 6.70
N ARG A 507 22.99 27.06 6.03
CA ARG A 507 23.76 26.99 4.78
C ARG A 507 22.89 26.88 3.56
N THR A 508 23.30 27.51 2.47
CA THR A 508 22.79 27.24 1.13
C THR A 508 22.84 25.75 0.79
N CYS A 509 21.71 25.24 0.32
CA CYS A 509 21.58 23.92 -0.28
C CYS A 509 21.88 23.97 -1.79
N PHE A 510 21.13 24.78 -2.54
CA PHE A 510 21.26 24.93 -3.99
C PHE A 510 20.72 26.28 -4.48
N GLN A 511 21.19 26.73 -5.63
CA GLN A 511 20.55 27.80 -6.41
C GLN A 511 19.59 27.20 -7.42
N TYR A 512 18.52 27.92 -7.78
CA TYR A 512 17.55 27.46 -8.77
C TYR A 512 17.19 28.56 -9.77
N GLN A 513 16.83 28.12 -10.97
CA GLN A 513 16.17 28.91 -11.99
C GLN A 513 14.98 28.11 -12.52
N ILE A 514 13.79 28.71 -12.47
CA ILE A 514 12.56 28.17 -13.02
C ILE A 514 12.18 29.02 -14.23
N SER A 515 11.88 28.37 -15.34
CA SER A 515 11.49 29.05 -16.58
C SER A 515 10.30 28.33 -17.21
N GLY A 516 9.20 29.05 -17.40
CA GLY A 516 7.95 28.55 -17.93
C GLY A 516 7.06 29.69 -18.40
N ASN A 517 5.92 29.36 -19.02
CA ASN A 517 5.01 30.39 -19.56
C ASN A 517 4.36 31.24 -18.46
N SER A 518 4.00 30.61 -17.34
CA SER A 518 3.31 31.23 -16.20
C SER A 518 4.21 31.49 -15.00
N LEU A 519 5.39 30.85 -14.94
CA LEU A 519 6.29 30.87 -13.79
C LEU A 519 7.73 31.11 -14.24
N ASN A 520 8.31 32.24 -13.83
CA ASN A 520 9.72 32.57 -14.05
C ASN A 520 10.30 33.11 -12.75
N GLU A 521 11.17 32.33 -12.12
CA GLU A 521 11.70 32.64 -10.79
C GLU A 521 13.16 32.21 -10.70
N THR A 522 13.96 32.96 -9.96
CA THR A 522 15.35 32.60 -9.67
C THR A 522 15.65 32.87 -8.22
N GLY A 523 16.40 31.98 -7.57
CA GLY A 523 16.74 32.21 -6.18
C GLY A 523 17.70 31.16 -5.62
N GLU A 524 17.76 31.15 -4.30
CA GLU A 524 18.57 30.24 -3.52
C GLU A 524 17.67 29.56 -2.49
N MET A 525 17.97 28.28 -2.21
CA MET A 525 17.32 27.49 -1.17
C MET A 525 18.31 27.25 -0.04
N VAL A 526 17.94 27.61 1.19
CA VAL A 526 18.71 27.33 2.42
C VAL A 526 18.31 25.95 2.96
N CYS A 527 19.24 25.25 3.60
CA CYS A 527 18.94 23.97 4.25
C CYS A 527 17.81 24.14 5.29
N GLY A 528 16.80 23.30 5.22
CA GLY A 528 15.58 23.40 6.05
C GLY A 528 14.42 24.12 5.37
N GLU A 529 14.68 24.84 4.28
CA GLU A 529 13.64 25.58 3.57
C GLU A 529 12.81 24.65 2.68
N MET A 530 11.55 24.98 2.56
CA MET A 530 10.64 24.45 1.53
C MET A 530 10.08 25.66 0.79
N LYS A 531 9.78 25.52 -0.50
CA LYS A 531 9.06 26.54 -1.27
C LYS A 531 8.00 25.92 -2.16
N LEU A 532 6.85 26.57 -2.23
CA LEU A 532 5.75 26.19 -3.11
C LEU A 532 5.52 27.24 -4.18
N PHE A 533 5.74 26.86 -5.44
CA PHE A 533 5.48 27.71 -6.59
C PHE A 533 4.18 27.29 -7.31
N PRO A 534 3.30 28.25 -7.66
CA PRO A 534 2.12 27.96 -8.43
C PRO A 534 2.50 27.51 -9.85
N LEU A 535 2.08 26.31 -10.23
CA LEU A 535 2.22 25.76 -11.58
C LEU A 535 0.98 24.91 -11.89
N GLY A 536 0.13 25.40 -12.79
CA GLY A 536 -1.19 24.84 -13.06
C GLY A 536 -1.17 23.43 -13.69
N TYR A 537 -2.32 22.76 -13.70
CA TYR A 537 -2.43 21.35 -14.15
C TYR A 537 -1.94 21.10 -15.58
N ASP A 538 -2.18 22.05 -16.49
CA ASP A 538 -1.77 21.99 -17.90
C ASP A 538 -0.45 22.72 -18.17
N GLU A 539 0.25 23.14 -17.12
CA GLU A 539 1.49 23.91 -17.22
C GLU A 539 2.71 23.05 -16.92
N SER A 540 3.82 23.39 -17.56
CA SER A 540 5.14 22.83 -17.30
C SER A 540 6.18 23.95 -17.17
N ALA A 541 7.27 23.66 -16.47
CA ALA A 541 8.39 24.58 -16.33
C ALA A 541 9.72 23.82 -16.31
N THR A 542 10.72 24.37 -16.98
CA THR A 542 12.10 23.91 -16.88
C THR A 542 12.68 24.41 -15.56
N VAL A 543 13.21 23.50 -14.73
CA VAL A 543 13.84 23.81 -13.44
C VAL A 543 15.30 23.41 -13.49
N ILE A 544 16.18 24.40 -13.38
CA ILE A 544 17.63 24.20 -13.28
C ILE A 544 18.01 24.35 -11.82
N VAL A 545 18.76 23.38 -11.28
CA VAL A 545 19.31 23.41 -9.92
C VAL A 545 20.82 23.32 -9.94
N GLU A 546 21.47 24.15 -9.14
CA GLU A 546 22.92 24.20 -8.95
C GLU A 546 23.26 23.91 -7.48
N PRO A 547 23.40 22.62 -7.10
CA PRO A 547 23.66 22.23 -5.72
C PRO A 547 25.07 22.59 -5.25
N ARG A 548 25.20 22.93 -3.97
CA ARG A 548 26.51 22.95 -3.30
C ARG A 548 27.05 21.52 -3.15
N ARG A 549 28.37 21.39 -3.02
CA ARG A 549 29.02 20.10 -2.73
C ARG A 549 28.46 19.50 -1.44
N GLY A 550 28.02 18.24 -1.52
CA GLY A 550 27.30 17.54 -0.45
C GLY A 550 25.83 17.27 -0.77
N TYR A 551 25.27 17.91 -1.81
CA TYR A 551 23.88 17.73 -2.26
C TYR A 551 23.86 17.17 -3.69
N ASP A 552 22.94 16.26 -3.97
CA ASP A 552 22.86 15.52 -5.24
C ASP A 552 21.41 15.43 -5.71
N PHE A 553 21.17 15.76 -6.97
CA PHE A 553 19.88 15.69 -7.66
C PHE A 553 19.84 14.58 -8.73
N GLY A 554 20.87 13.72 -8.80
CA GLY A 554 20.96 12.58 -9.72
C GLY A 554 22.17 12.64 -10.66
N ALA A 555 22.76 13.82 -10.88
CA ALA A 555 23.98 14.01 -11.68
C ALA A 555 25.29 13.77 -10.89
N GLY A 556 25.19 13.55 -9.58
CA GLY A 556 26.28 13.47 -8.64
C GLY A 556 26.45 14.75 -7.81
N SER A 557 27.15 14.61 -6.68
CA SER A 557 27.24 15.68 -5.68
C SER A 557 27.79 17.00 -6.22
N GLY A 558 27.03 18.09 -6.02
CA GLY A 558 27.41 19.44 -6.40
C GLY A 558 27.34 19.72 -7.92
N LYS A 559 26.74 18.83 -8.71
CA LYS A 559 26.60 19.02 -10.16
C LYS A 559 25.23 19.60 -10.52
N ARG A 560 25.24 20.53 -11.49
CA ARG A 560 24.04 21.10 -12.09
C ARG A 560 23.15 19.99 -12.64
N MET A 561 21.85 20.13 -12.42
CA MET A 561 20.81 19.27 -13.00
C MET A 561 19.69 20.13 -13.57
N GLU A 562 19.02 19.62 -14.59
CA GLU A 562 17.91 20.28 -15.28
C GLU A 562 16.74 19.31 -15.37
N PHE A 563 15.55 19.80 -15.06
CA PHE A 563 14.33 19.02 -14.92
C PHE A 563 13.19 19.67 -15.70
N GLU A 564 12.31 18.85 -16.27
CA GLU A 564 11.03 19.30 -16.82
C GLU A 564 9.94 19.00 -15.79
N ALA A 565 9.56 20.01 -15.02
CA ALA A 565 8.57 19.89 -13.97
C ALA A 565 7.15 20.04 -14.52
N ARG A 566 6.26 19.15 -14.09
CA ARG A 566 4.82 19.22 -14.35
C ARG A 566 4.12 19.96 -13.22
N GLY A 567 3.18 20.84 -13.56
CA GLY A 567 2.25 21.40 -12.59
C GLY A 567 1.15 20.43 -12.15
N GLY A 568 0.22 20.95 -11.36
CA GLY A 568 -0.85 20.14 -10.77
C GLY A 568 -1.75 20.97 -9.89
N THR A 569 -2.60 20.30 -9.11
CA THR A 569 -3.52 20.99 -8.18
C THR A 569 -2.82 21.67 -7.02
N VAL A 570 -1.56 21.30 -6.72
CA VAL A 570 -0.70 21.92 -5.70
C VAL A 570 0.37 22.80 -6.36
N GLY A 571 1.12 22.27 -7.33
CA GLY A 571 2.14 23.00 -8.09
C GLY A 571 3.55 22.41 -7.96
N LEU A 572 4.57 23.27 -8.00
CA LEU A 572 5.98 22.86 -7.92
C LEU A 572 6.52 23.09 -6.50
N ILE A 573 7.03 22.03 -5.87
CA ILE A 573 7.64 22.05 -4.55
C ILE A 573 9.16 21.92 -4.68
N LEU A 574 9.90 22.89 -4.14
CA LEU A 574 11.33 22.76 -3.91
C LEU A 574 11.56 22.46 -2.43
N ASP A 575 12.17 21.32 -2.10
CA ASP A 575 12.40 20.88 -0.72
C ASP A 575 13.90 20.77 -0.41
N ALA A 576 14.39 21.63 0.48
CA ALA A 576 15.76 21.67 0.94
C ALA A 576 15.93 21.19 2.39
N ARG A 577 14.95 20.48 2.96
CA ARG A 577 14.99 19.94 4.33
C ARG A 577 15.99 18.78 4.52
N GLY A 578 16.55 18.26 3.42
CA GLY A 578 17.54 17.19 3.43
C GLY A 578 16.93 15.80 3.39
N ARG A 579 17.78 14.82 3.05
CA ARG A 579 17.45 13.40 2.91
C ARG A 579 18.63 12.58 3.46
N PRO A 580 18.48 11.83 4.57
CA PRO A 580 17.23 11.63 5.31
C PRO A 580 16.69 12.91 5.96
N LEU A 581 15.36 13.02 6.04
CA LEU A 581 14.68 14.18 6.61
C LEU A 581 14.93 14.22 8.12
N MET A 582 15.66 15.26 8.53
CA MET A 582 15.97 15.48 9.94
C MET A 582 14.97 16.44 10.54
N VAL A 583 14.54 16.14 11.75
CA VAL A 583 13.76 17.05 12.56
C VAL A 583 14.69 17.70 13.58
N PRO A 584 14.67 19.03 13.75
CA PRO A 584 15.50 19.70 14.75
C PRO A 584 15.34 19.08 16.14
N ALA A 585 16.46 18.92 16.86
CA ALA A 585 16.46 18.31 18.19
C ALA A 585 15.98 19.27 19.30
N ASP A 586 15.95 20.58 19.01
CA ASP A 586 15.48 21.61 19.93
C ASP A 586 14.01 21.94 19.65
N GLU A 587 13.17 21.87 20.69
CA GLU A 587 11.71 21.93 20.59
C GLU A 587 11.21 23.31 20.08
N GLN A 588 11.85 24.41 20.50
CA GLN A 588 11.48 25.75 20.04
C GLN A 588 11.83 25.98 18.57
N ASN A 589 13.05 25.63 18.17
CA ASN A 589 13.47 25.76 16.78
C ASN A 589 12.66 24.83 15.86
N HIS A 590 12.32 23.62 16.35
CA HIS A 590 11.47 22.68 15.63
C HIS A 590 10.07 23.25 15.34
N LEU A 591 9.41 23.82 16.35
CA LEU A 591 8.07 24.38 16.18
C LEU A 591 8.07 25.55 15.19
N ALA A 592 9.10 26.40 15.22
CA ALA A 592 9.24 27.51 14.29
C ALA A 592 9.45 27.03 12.84
N GLU A 593 10.34 26.06 12.60
CA GLU A 593 10.53 25.46 11.27
C GLU A 593 9.26 24.77 10.78
N LEU A 594 8.60 23.99 11.63
CA LEU A 594 7.36 23.29 11.27
C LEU A 594 6.24 24.29 10.91
N THR A 595 6.10 25.37 11.66
CA THR A 595 5.11 26.42 11.38
C THR A 595 5.40 27.09 10.04
N SER A 596 6.67 27.38 9.75
CA SER A 596 7.09 27.92 8.46
C SER A 596 6.73 26.98 7.30
N TRP A 597 6.93 25.66 7.43
CA TRP A 597 6.53 24.71 6.39
C TRP A 597 5.01 24.64 6.22
N VAL A 598 4.25 24.72 7.31
CA VAL A 598 2.77 24.73 7.29
C VAL A 598 2.25 25.94 6.52
N GLU A 599 2.83 27.11 6.75
CA GLU A 599 2.48 28.36 6.09
C GLU A 599 2.87 28.34 4.60
N GLU A 600 4.11 27.98 4.30
CA GLU A 600 4.63 27.93 2.93
C GLU A 600 3.84 26.95 2.05
N MET A 601 3.56 25.76 2.59
CA MET A 601 2.75 24.76 1.91
C MET A 601 1.26 25.06 1.95
N LYS A 602 0.81 26.12 2.62
CA LYS A 602 -0.60 26.53 2.72
C LYS A 602 -1.50 25.39 3.19
N LEU A 603 -1.04 24.63 4.19
CA LEU A 603 -1.71 23.39 4.60
C LEU A 603 -3.09 23.65 5.22
N TYR A 604 -3.23 24.75 5.96
CA TYR A 604 -4.47 25.14 6.60
C TYR A 604 -4.84 26.56 6.17
N PRO A 605 -6.15 26.91 6.15
CA PRO A 605 -6.57 28.28 5.88
C PRO A 605 -5.90 29.24 6.87
N GLU A 606 -5.49 30.41 6.39
CA GLU A 606 -4.95 31.46 7.24
C GLU A 606 -5.98 31.83 8.31
N THR A 607 -5.67 31.56 9.57
CA THR A 607 -6.45 32.08 10.69
C THR A 607 -6.17 33.57 10.79
N HIS A 608 -6.98 34.39 10.11
CA HIS A 608 -7.11 35.78 10.50
C HIS A 608 -7.73 35.83 11.90
N VAL A 609 -6.87 35.87 12.91
CA VAL A 609 -7.28 36.35 14.23
C VAL A 609 -7.64 37.82 14.02
N MET A 610 -8.93 38.11 13.84
CA MET A 610 -9.42 39.45 14.11
C MET A 610 -9.12 39.72 15.57
N ALA A 611 -8.02 40.43 15.82
CA ALA A 611 -7.76 41.05 17.09
C ALA A 611 -8.94 41.99 17.38
N GLN A 612 -9.94 41.50 18.10
CA GLN A 612 -10.92 42.36 18.74
C GLN A 612 -10.14 43.17 19.77
N ARG A 613 -10.04 44.47 19.50
CA ARG A 613 -9.46 45.49 20.38
C ARG A 613 -10.21 45.59 21.69
#